data_AF-A0A430UPC8-F1
#
_entry.id   AF-A0A430UPC8-F1
#
_cell.length_a   1.000
_cell.length_b   1.000
_cell.length_c   1.000
_cell.angle_alpha   90.00
_cell.angle_beta   90.00
_cell.angle_gamma   90.00
#
_symmetry.space_group_name_H-M   'P 1'
#
loop_
_entity.id
_entity.type
_entity.pdbx_description
1 polymer ?
#
loop_
_entity_poly.entity_id
_entity_poly.type
_entity_poly.pdbx_seq_one_letter_code
_entity_poly.pdbx_strand_id
1 'polypeptide(L)'
;MHRGLLLFLLVPALAAGYLPVTVEEVARGRVGPGLVRLWGRYLPFGDYTGLVRGVLASNRYALPLEGQVFDFSPPPGAYLEVWGELVQKEGTWLLRFHNGRLPRDDRGPRPAAGLREGEVQVWLRVYQAGGGIPETVGVSEDGLAFFLPGYSGPYGVQCLVGRLELGPPRALKEVRACEER
;
A
#
# COMPACT_ATOMS: atom_id res chain seq x y z
N MET A 1 -3.19 -51.64 20.78
CA MET A 1 -3.58 -50.22 21.02
C MET A 1 -2.45 -49.32 20.53
N HIS A 2 -2.49 -48.86 19.28
CA HIS A 2 -1.54 -47.90 18.74
C HIS A 2 -2.33 -46.75 18.12
N ARG A 3 -2.37 -45.61 18.81
CA ARG A 3 -2.95 -44.37 18.30
C ARG A 3 -1.89 -43.68 17.44
N GLY A 4 -2.03 -43.81 16.12
CA GLY A 4 -1.37 -42.93 15.18
C GLY A 4 -1.98 -41.54 15.30
N LEU A 5 -1.23 -40.59 15.84
CA LEU A 5 -1.62 -39.19 15.90
C LEU A 5 -1.33 -38.57 14.53
N LEU A 6 -2.39 -38.39 13.74
CA LEU A 6 -2.41 -37.52 12.57
C LEU A 6 -2.02 -36.11 13.01
N LEU A 7 -0.79 -35.70 12.70
CA LEU A 7 -0.40 -34.30 12.80
C LEU A 7 -1.01 -33.56 11.60
N PHE A 8 -2.22 -33.03 11.82
CA PHE A 8 -2.77 -31.97 10.98
C PHE A 8 -1.83 -30.77 11.09
N LEU A 9 -0.94 -30.60 10.12
CA LEU A 9 -0.23 -29.34 9.86
C LEU A 9 -1.26 -28.33 9.36
N LEU A 10 -1.97 -27.71 10.30
CA LEU A 10 -2.67 -26.45 10.11
C LEU A 10 -1.61 -25.40 9.77
N VAL A 11 -1.46 -25.10 8.48
CA VAL A 11 -0.83 -23.87 8.01
C VAL A 11 -1.68 -22.72 8.56
N PRO A 12 -1.15 -21.87 9.46
CA PRO A 12 -1.91 -20.71 9.90
C PRO A 12 -1.96 -19.73 8.72
N ALA A 13 -3.16 -19.58 8.15
CA ALA A 13 -3.47 -18.57 7.18
C ALA A 13 -3.29 -17.17 7.79
N LEU A 14 -2.59 -16.30 7.05
CA LEU A 14 -2.71 -14.84 7.07
C LEU A 14 -2.26 -14.11 8.35
N ALA A 15 -0.99 -14.29 8.70
CA ALA A 15 -0.14 -13.15 9.05
C ALA A 15 0.91 -13.01 7.94
N ALA A 16 0.45 -12.75 6.70
CA ALA A 16 1.31 -12.59 5.54
C ALA A 16 2.06 -11.26 5.62
N GLY A 17 3.11 -11.20 6.44
CA GLY A 17 4.01 -10.07 6.52
C GLY A 17 4.80 -9.90 5.22
N TYR A 18 5.06 -8.66 4.83
CA TYR A 18 5.94 -8.34 3.71
C TYR A 18 7.29 -9.07 3.84
N LEU A 19 7.66 -9.85 2.82
CA LEU A 19 8.91 -10.59 2.79
C LEU A 19 10.10 -9.62 2.69
N PRO A 20 11.06 -9.63 3.62
CA PRO A 20 12.27 -8.82 3.49
C PRO A 20 13.14 -9.33 2.34
N VAL A 21 13.43 -8.45 1.39
CA VAL A 21 14.28 -8.74 0.22
C VAL A 21 15.17 -7.54 -0.10
N THR A 22 16.14 -7.72 -0.98
CA THR A 22 16.97 -6.65 -1.54
C THR A 22 16.58 -6.34 -2.99
N VAL A 23 16.87 -5.11 -3.43
CA VAL A 23 16.71 -4.71 -4.85
C VAL A 23 17.47 -5.66 -5.77
N GLU A 24 18.64 -6.14 -5.34
CA GLU A 24 19.47 -7.07 -6.10
C GLU A 24 18.80 -8.44 -6.29
N GLU A 25 18.20 -9.01 -5.24
CA GLU A 25 17.51 -10.30 -5.33
C GLU A 25 16.32 -10.23 -6.29
N VAL A 26 15.56 -9.13 -6.25
CA VAL A 26 14.46 -8.88 -7.19
C VAL A 26 14.99 -8.75 -8.62
N ALA A 27 15.99 -7.88 -8.85
CA ALA A 27 16.55 -7.64 -10.18
C ALA A 27 17.17 -8.90 -10.81
N ARG A 28 17.68 -9.82 -9.98
CA ARG A 28 18.23 -11.12 -10.42
C ARG A 28 17.18 -12.22 -10.57
N GLY A 29 15.89 -11.93 -10.35
CA GLY A 29 14.81 -12.91 -10.47
C GLY A 29 14.83 -13.99 -9.39
N ARG A 30 15.42 -13.72 -8.22
CA ARG A 30 15.45 -14.66 -7.08
C ARG A 30 14.21 -14.58 -6.19
N VAL A 31 13.35 -13.59 -6.44
CA VAL A 31 12.12 -13.32 -5.70
C VAL A 31 10.95 -13.43 -6.68
N GLY A 32 9.93 -14.21 -6.33
CA GLY A 32 8.68 -14.32 -7.09
C GLY A 32 7.69 -13.19 -6.76
N PRO A 33 6.52 -13.15 -7.43
CA PRO A 33 5.52 -12.13 -7.15
C PRO A 33 4.99 -12.26 -5.71
N GLY A 34 4.64 -11.13 -5.10
CA GLY A 34 4.07 -11.09 -3.75
C GLY A 34 4.45 -9.85 -2.94
N LEU A 35 4.02 -9.83 -1.68
CA LEU A 35 4.28 -8.70 -0.77
C LEU A 35 5.72 -8.70 -0.30
N VAL A 36 6.45 -7.61 -0.56
CA VAL A 36 7.86 -7.46 -0.23
C VAL A 36 8.15 -6.17 0.53
N ARG A 37 9.18 -6.21 1.38
CA ARG A 37 9.79 -5.01 1.96
C ARG A 37 11.26 -4.94 1.60
N LEU A 38 11.72 -3.78 1.19
CA LEU A 38 13.10 -3.60 0.77
C LEU A 38 13.60 -2.17 1.01
N TRP A 39 14.91 -2.04 1.17
CA TRP A 39 15.57 -0.75 1.33
C TRP A 39 16.24 -0.29 0.05
N GLY A 40 16.17 1.01 -0.21
CA GLY A 40 16.90 1.62 -1.32
C GLY A 40 16.78 3.13 -1.38
N ARG A 41 17.58 3.75 -2.24
CA ARG A 41 17.50 5.18 -2.53
C ARG A 41 16.33 5.43 -3.48
N TYR A 42 15.36 6.25 -3.05
CA TYR A 42 14.24 6.64 -3.89
C TYR A 42 14.63 7.79 -4.82
N LEU A 43 14.45 7.58 -6.12
CA LEU A 43 14.68 8.56 -7.16
C LEU A 43 13.34 8.83 -7.87
N PRO A 44 12.68 9.98 -7.60
CA PRO A 44 11.38 10.29 -8.18
C PRO A 44 11.47 10.56 -9.69
N PHE A 45 10.39 10.26 -10.41
CA PHE A 45 10.19 10.69 -11.79
C PHE A 45 9.16 11.82 -11.84
N GLY A 46 9.59 12.98 -12.34
CA GLY A 46 8.74 14.18 -12.44
C GLY A 46 8.44 14.84 -11.09
N ASP A 47 7.55 15.82 -11.12
CA ASP A 47 7.06 16.49 -9.92
C ASP A 47 6.06 15.58 -9.19
N TYR A 48 6.07 15.59 -7.86
CA TYR A 48 5.20 14.77 -7.01
C TYR A 48 3.72 15.16 -7.19
N THR A 49 3.07 14.64 -8.22
CA THR A 49 1.65 14.88 -8.50
C THR A 49 0.83 13.64 -8.16
N GLY A 50 0.70 13.37 -6.86
CA GLY A 50 -0.30 12.43 -6.37
C GLY A 50 -0.06 10.95 -6.67
N LEU A 51 1.01 10.54 -7.33
CA LEU A 51 1.38 9.12 -7.43
C LEU A 51 2.87 9.02 -7.18
N VAL A 52 3.30 7.99 -6.45
CA VAL A 52 4.74 7.70 -6.39
C VAL A 52 5.10 7.04 -7.70
N ARG A 53 5.99 7.69 -8.44
CA ARG A 53 6.64 7.17 -9.63
C ARG A 53 8.13 7.39 -9.50
N GLY A 54 8.92 6.40 -9.87
CA GLY A 54 10.36 6.50 -9.79
C GLY A 54 11.02 5.15 -9.79
N VAL A 55 12.23 5.13 -9.22
CA VAL A 55 12.98 3.90 -8.97
C VAL A 55 13.44 3.84 -7.53
N LEU A 56 13.45 2.62 -6.99
CA LEU A 56 14.16 2.31 -5.76
C LEU A 56 15.50 1.68 -6.13
N ALA A 57 16.59 2.41 -5.88
CA ALA A 57 17.93 2.04 -6.31
C ALA A 57 18.77 1.47 -5.17
N SER A 58 19.56 0.44 -5.48
CA SER A 58 20.74 0.03 -4.72
C SER A 58 22.00 0.47 -5.47
N ASN A 59 23.18 -0.02 -5.06
CA ASN A 59 24.45 0.37 -5.68
C ASN A 59 24.54 0.02 -7.18
N ARG A 60 23.92 -1.07 -7.62
CA ARG A 60 24.05 -1.58 -9.01
C ARG A 60 22.73 -1.94 -9.68
N TYR A 61 21.63 -1.91 -8.93
CA TYR A 61 20.32 -2.35 -9.40
C TYR A 61 19.28 -1.29 -9.08
N ALA A 62 18.24 -1.24 -9.90
CA ALA A 62 17.11 -0.36 -9.70
C ALA A 62 15.83 -1.16 -9.91
N LEU A 63 14.83 -0.90 -9.08
CA LEU A 63 13.50 -1.47 -9.20
C LEU A 63 12.53 -0.33 -9.53
N PRO A 64 11.88 -0.35 -10.70
CA PRO A 64 10.77 0.55 -11.00
C PRO A 64 9.73 0.49 -9.90
N LEU A 65 9.18 1.66 -9.57
CA LEU A 65 8.26 1.83 -8.49
C LEU A 65 7.12 2.74 -8.97
N GLU A 66 5.89 2.24 -8.84
CA GLU A 66 4.66 2.94 -9.19
C GLU A 66 3.62 2.65 -8.12
N GLY A 67 2.87 3.65 -7.67
CA GLY A 67 1.75 3.39 -6.78
C GLY A 67 1.24 4.62 -6.06
N GLN A 68 0.75 4.39 -4.85
CA GLN A 68 0.14 5.42 -4.01
C GLN A 68 1.15 6.48 -3.56
N VAL A 69 0.68 7.52 -2.88
CA VAL A 69 1.53 8.60 -2.34
C VAL A 69 2.20 8.20 -1.03
N PHE A 70 3.37 8.78 -0.76
CA PHE A 70 3.88 8.86 0.61
C PHE A 70 2.93 9.73 1.46
N ASP A 71 2.77 9.39 2.74
CA ASP A 71 2.14 10.23 3.76
C ASP A 71 3.07 11.34 4.29
N PHE A 72 4.28 11.42 3.74
CA PHE A 72 5.27 12.47 3.97
C PHE A 72 5.93 12.86 2.63
N SER A 73 6.75 13.90 2.62
CA SER A 73 7.54 14.27 1.43
C SER A 73 9.00 13.83 1.62
N PRO A 74 9.41 12.63 1.14
CA PRO A 74 10.81 12.25 1.20
C PRO A 74 11.66 13.22 0.36
N PRO A 75 12.83 13.64 0.85
CA PRO A 75 13.80 14.34 0.01
C PRO A 75 14.17 13.50 -1.21
N PRO A 76 14.39 14.10 -2.40
CA PRO A 76 14.94 13.37 -3.54
C PRO A 76 16.25 12.66 -3.17
N GLY A 77 16.36 11.36 -3.47
CA GLY A 77 17.54 10.57 -3.11
C GLY A 77 17.58 10.10 -1.66
N ALA A 78 16.50 10.28 -0.89
CA ALA A 78 16.36 9.68 0.44
C ALA A 78 16.45 8.16 0.38
N TYR A 79 17.10 7.58 1.39
CA TYR A 79 17.14 6.13 1.57
C TYR A 79 15.90 5.70 2.37
N LEU A 80 15.07 4.84 1.80
CA LEU A 80 13.76 4.47 2.34
C LEU A 80 13.64 2.95 2.51
N GLU A 81 12.90 2.51 3.53
CA GLU A 81 12.26 1.20 3.50
C GLU A 81 10.93 1.35 2.77
N VAL A 82 10.69 0.48 1.80
CA VAL A 82 9.46 0.49 1.01
C VAL A 82 8.75 -0.84 1.18
N TRP A 83 7.42 -0.77 1.33
CA TRP A 83 6.50 -1.89 1.32
C TRP A 83 5.65 -1.83 0.05
N GLY A 84 5.49 -2.97 -0.60
CA GLY A 84 4.70 -3.05 -1.82
C GLY A 84 4.43 -4.46 -2.30
N GLU A 85 3.69 -4.55 -3.39
CA GLU A 85 3.47 -5.79 -4.14
C GLU A 85 4.44 -5.85 -5.33
N LEU A 86 5.27 -6.89 -5.35
CA LEU A 86 6.13 -7.18 -6.49
C LEU A 86 5.29 -7.86 -7.59
N VAL A 87 5.18 -7.20 -8.73
CA VAL A 87 4.42 -7.69 -9.89
C VAL A 87 5.28 -7.71 -11.14
N GLN A 88 4.94 -8.60 -12.07
CA GLN A 88 5.58 -8.65 -13.38
C GLN A 88 4.76 -7.80 -14.36
N LYS A 89 5.40 -6.82 -15.00
CA LYS A 89 4.79 -5.95 -16.01
C LYS A 89 5.73 -5.89 -17.22
N GLU A 90 5.22 -6.29 -18.38
CA GLU A 90 5.95 -6.23 -19.66
C GLU A 90 7.34 -6.91 -19.59
N GLY A 91 7.43 -8.06 -18.91
CA GLY A 91 8.68 -8.82 -18.77
C GLY A 91 9.67 -8.25 -17.75
N THR A 92 9.32 -7.18 -17.05
CA THR A 92 10.15 -6.58 -15.99
C THR A 92 9.46 -6.63 -14.63
N TRP A 93 10.25 -6.57 -13.56
CA TRP A 93 9.73 -6.43 -12.21
C TRP A 93 9.35 -4.97 -11.92
N LEU A 94 8.15 -4.77 -11.38
CA LEU A 94 7.64 -3.49 -10.90
C LEU A 94 7.23 -3.66 -9.44
N LEU A 95 7.61 -2.71 -8.59
CA LEU A 95 7.08 -2.61 -7.24
C LEU A 95 5.85 -1.71 -7.25
N ARG A 96 4.68 -2.29 -6.99
CA ARG A 96 3.48 -1.52 -6.64
C ARG A 96 3.63 -0.98 -5.24
N PHE A 97 3.88 0.32 -5.14
CA PHE A 97 4.13 1.00 -3.87
C PHE A 97 2.86 1.06 -3.02
N HIS A 98 2.95 0.53 -1.80
CA HIS A 98 1.90 0.66 -0.79
C HIS A 98 2.28 1.75 0.22
N ASN A 99 3.52 1.70 0.74
CA ASN A 99 3.99 2.65 1.75
C ASN A 99 5.54 2.67 1.82
N GLY A 100 6.11 3.62 2.55
CA GLY A 100 7.52 3.64 2.90
C GLY A 100 7.83 4.48 4.13
N ARG A 101 9.05 4.39 4.63
CA ARG A 101 9.52 5.17 5.78
C ARG A 101 10.97 5.61 5.64
N LEU A 102 11.34 6.63 6.41
CA LEU A 102 12.74 7.04 6.57
C LEU A 102 13.49 6.09 7.52
N PRO A 103 14.83 6.07 7.50
CA PRO A 103 15.61 5.37 8.50
C PRO A 103 15.32 5.99 9.88
N ARG A 104 15.11 5.14 10.90
CA ARG A 104 14.78 5.52 12.30
C ARG A 104 13.35 6.00 12.54
N ASP A 105 12.54 5.95 11.51
CA ASP A 105 11.11 6.13 11.64
C ASP A 105 10.48 4.81 12.13
N ASP A 106 9.64 4.87 13.15
CA ASP A 106 8.97 3.70 13.72
C ASP A 106 7.65 3.36 13.02
N ARG A 107 7.23 4.19 12.05
CA ARG A 107 6.07 3.93 11.20
C ARG A 107 6.18 2.58 10.49
N GLY A 108 5.12 1.78 10.59
CA GLY A 108 4.95 0.55 9.81
C GLY A 108 4.05 0.78 8.59
N PRO A 109 3.88 -0.24 7.72
CA PRO A 109 2.86 -0.19 6.68
C PRO A 109 1.49 0.02 7.34
N ARG A 110 0.66 0.91 6.79
CA ARG A 110 -0.65 1.16 7.36
C ARG A 110 -1.52 -0.06 7.11
N PRO A 111 -2.44 -0.41 8.03
CA PRO A 111 -3.26 -1.59 7.87
C PRO A 111 -4.06 -1.49 6.57
N ALA A 112 -4.00 -2.54 5.76
CA ALA A 112 -4.87 -2.69 4.61
C ALA A 112 -6.34 -2.60 5.06
N ALA A 113 -7.19 -1.99 4.24
CA ALA A 113 -8.60 -1.96 4.54
C ALA A 113 -9.11 -3.41 4.61
N GLY A 114 -9.46 -3.87 5.82
CA GLY A 114 -10.00 -5.22 5.98
C GLY A 114 -11.21 -5.40 5.07
N LEU A 115 -11.29 -6.52 4.35
CA LEU A 115 -12.42 -6.84 3.46
C LEU A 115 -13.67 -7.32 4.24
N ARG A 116 -13.91 -6.78 5.44
CA ARG A 116 -15.06 -7.14 6.26
C ARG A 116 -15.96 -5.92 6.41
N GLU A 117 -17.23 -6.11 6.13
CA GLU A 117 -18.24 -5.07 6.37
C GLU A 117 -18.28 -4.67 7.85
N GLY A 118 -18.59 -3.40 8.09
CA GLY A 118 -18.64 -2.83 9.43
C GLY A 118 -17.82 -1.55 9.55
N GLU A 119 -17.66 -1.08 10.79
CA GLU A 119 -16.82 0.08 11.06
C GLU A 119 -15.34 -0.29 10.85
N VAL A 120 -14.65 0.48 10.03
CA VAL A 120 -13.23 0.31 9.74
C VAL A 120 -12.51 1.65 9.91
N GLN A 121 -11.30 1.57 10.44
CA GLN A 121 -10.33 2.65 10.37
C GLN A 121 -9.41 2.38 9.17
N VAL A 122 -9.35 3.31 8.22
CA VAL A 122 -8.63 3.14 6.96
C VAL A 122 -7.92 4.44 6.59
N TRP A 123 -6.72 4.30 6.03
CA TRP A 123 -6.02 5.41 5.42
C TRP A 123 -6.32 5.44 3.92
N LEU A 124 -6.87 6.56 3.45
CA LEU A 124 -7.28 6.75 2.07
C LEU A 124 -6.60 7.99 1.50
N ARG A 125 -6.12 7.88 0.26
CA ARG A 125 -5.86 9.05 -0.57
C ARG A 125 -7.18 9.53 -1.15
N VAL A 126 -7.65 10.67 -0.68
CA VAL A 126 -8.92 11.28 -1.08
C VAL A 126 -8.71 12.28 -2.20
N TYR A 127 -9.48 12.16 -3.28
CA TYR A 127 -9.49 13.08 -4.42
C TYR A 127 -10.86 13.08 -5.11
N GLN A 128 -11.08 14.05 -6.00
CA GLN A 128 -12.26 14.05 -6.87
C GLN A 128 -11.98 13.30 -8.18
N ALA A 129 -12.91 12.45 -8.58
CA ALA A 129 -12.90 11.73 -9.84
C ALA A 129 -14.25 11.92 -10.57
N GLY A 130 -14.24 11.73 -11.89
CA GLY A 130 -15.44 11.89 -12.74
C GLY A 130 -15.50 13.24 -13.45
N GLY A 131 -16.18 13.28 -14.60
CA GLY A 131 -16.29 14.48 -15.45
C GLY A 131 -17.62 15.24 -15.38
N GLY A 132 -18.72 14.57 -14.98
CA GLY A 132 -20.06 15.16 -14.95
C GLY A 132 -20.49 15.58 -13.54
N ILE A 133 -20.55 14.62 -12.62
CA ILE A 133 -20.76 14.86 -11.18
C ILE A 133 -19.48 14.42 -10.49
N PRO A 134 -18.68 15.34 -9.91
CA PRO A 134 -17.44 14.97 -9.25
C PRO A 134 -17.77 14.11 -8.03
N GLU A 135 -17.28 12.88 -8.05
CA GLU A 135 -17.40 11.93 -6.96
C GLU A 135 -16.13 11.98 -6.12
N THR A 136 -16.30 12.07 -4.81
CA THR A 136 -15.16 11.91 -3.89
C THR A 136 -14.82 10.43 -3.80
N VAL A 137 -13.59 10.11 -4.15
CA VAL A 137 -13.03 8.75 -4.11
C VAL A 137 -11.85 8.74 -3.16
N GLY A 138 -11.81 7.72 -2.31
CA GLY A 138 -10.65 7.36 -1.52
C GLY A 138 -10.00 6.11 -2.08
N VAL A 139 -8.68 6.09 -2.23
CA VAL A 139 -7.95 4.87 -2.58
C VAL A 139 -7.04 4.50 -1.42
N SER A 140 -7.15 3.28 -0.92
CA SER A 140 -6.29 2.75 0.13
C SER A 140 -4.91 2.37 -0.41
N GLU A 141 -3.98 2.09 0.50
CA GLU A 141 -2.61 1.70 0.15
C GLU A 141 -2.53 0.45 -0.74
N ASP A 142 -3.40 -0.53 -0.51
CA ASP A 142 -3.53 -1.76 -1.31
C ASP A 142 -4.30 -1.56 -2.62
N GLY A 143 -4.58 -0.30 -2.99
CA GLY A 143 -5.21 0.05 -4.26
C GLY A 143 -6.71 -0.19 -4.31
N LEU A 144 -7.35 -0.50 -3.18
CA LEU A 144 -8.80 -0.61 -3.10
C LEU A 144 -9.41 0.79 -3.21
N ALA A 145 -10.32 0.97 -4.17
CA ALA A 145 -11.09 2.19 -4.30
C ALA A 145 -12.35 2.13 -3.43
N PHE A 146 -12.70 3.27 -2.86
CA PHE A 146 -13.88 3.51 -2.03
C PHE A 146 -14.56 4.79 -2.51
N PHE A 147 -15.84 4.69 -2.82
CA PHE A 147 -16.71 5.85 -2.93
C PHE A 147 -16.94 6.45 -1.54
N LEU A 148 -16.82 7.77 -1.41
CA LEU A 148 -16.94 8.50 -0.15
C LEU A 148 -18.17 9.43 -0.18
N PRO A 149 -19.40 8.89 -0.11
CA PRO A 149 -20.62 9.69 -0.19
C PRO A 149 -20.70 10.71 0.94
N GLY A 150 -20.90 11.98 0.60
CA GLY A 150 -21.06 13.06 1.59
C GLY A 150 -19.76 13.47 2.28
N TYR A 151 -18.60 12.96 1.88
CA TYR A 151 -17.32 13.42 2.42
C TYR A 151 -17.03 14.87 2.02
N SER A 152 -16.80 15.70 3.03
CA SER A 152 -16.49 17.13 2.91
C SER A 152 -15.15 17.52 3.52
N GLY A 153 -14.33 16.54 3.90
CA GLY A 153 -12.99 16.79 4.45
C GLY A 153 -11.93 17.12 3.39
N PRO A 154 -10.67 17.30 3.81
CA PRO A 154 -9.58 17.69 2.92
C PRO A 154 -9.17 16.57 1.95
N TYR A 155 -8.63 16.96 0.79
CA TYR A 155 -8.00 16.05 -0.16
C TYR A 155 -6.60 15.61 0.32
N GLY A 156 -6.08 14.56 -0.32
CA GLY A 156 -4.79 13.97 0.03
C GLY A 156 -4.93 12.78 0.96
N VAL A 157 -3.87 12.45 1.69
CA VAL A 157 -3.82 11.28 2.57
C VAL A 157 -4.56 11.56 3.86
N GLN A 158 -5.61 10.81 4.13
CA GLN A 158 -6.49 10.99 5.29
C GLN A 158 -6.64 9.68 6.03
N CYS A 159 -6.60 9.74 7.37
CA CYS A 159 -7.06 8.65 8.20
C CYS A 159 -8.55 8.84 8.45
N LEU A 160 -9.37 7.88 8.01
CA LEU A 160 -10.82 7.92 8.11
C LEU A 160 -11.34 6.72 8.89
N VAL A 161 -12.31 6.97 9.76
CA VAL A 161 -13.18 5.95 10.34
C VAL A 161 -14.52 6.03 9.63
N GLY A 162 -15.05 4.91 9.18
CA GLY A 162 -16.37 4.87 8.54
C GLY A 162 -16.90 3.46 8.42
N ARG A 163 -18.13 3.34 7.92
CA ARG A 163 -18.80 2.06 7.70
C ARG A 163 -18.51 1.54 6.30
N LEU A 164 -17.81 0.42 6.20
CA LEU A 164 -17.49 -0.25 4.94
C LEU A 164 -18.69 -1.05 4.43
N GLU A 165 -19.07 -0.79 3.18
CA GLU A 165 -20.08 -1.51 2.41
C GLU A 165 -19.43 -2.18 1.19
N LEU A 166 -19.55 -3.49 1.08
CA LEU A 166 -18.95 -4.28 0.00
C LEU A 166 -19.95 -4.44 -1.16
N GLY A 167 -20.19 -3.36 -1.89
CA GLY A 167 -20.93 -3.36 -3.16
C GLY A 167 -20.05 -2.96 -4.35
N PRO A 168 -20.52 -3.08 -5.60
CA PRO A 168 -19.99 -2.33 -6.73
C PRO A 168 -20.80 -1.03 -6.93
N PRO A 169 -20.25 0.18 -6.64
CA PRO A 169 -18.90 0.43 -6.13
C PRO A 169 -18.80 0.21 -4.61
N ARG A 170 -17.59 -0.10 -4.14
CA ARG A 170 -17.30 -0.21 -2.70
C ARG A 170 -17.44 1.18 -2.10
N ALA A 171 -18.04 1.30 -0.93
CA ALA A 171 -18.23 2.59 -0.28
C ALA A 171 -17.76 2.58 1.17
N LEU A 172 -17.25 3.73 1.61
CA LEU A 172 -17.03 4.03 3.02
C LEU A 172 -18.00 5.16 3.39
N LYS A 173 -19.04 4.84 4.16
CA LYS A 173 -20.12 5.76 4.55
C LYS A 173 -19.87 6.30 5.96
N GLU A 174 -20.58 7.36 6.33
CA GLU A 174 -20.57 7.93 7.69
C GLU A 174 -19.14 8.27 8.16
N VAL A 175 -18.34 8.78 7.22
CA VAL A 175 -16.91 9.00 7.39
C VAL A 175 -16.60 10.16 8.35
N ARG A 176 -15.69 9.90 9.27
CA ARG A 176 -15.08 10.89 10.18
C ARG A 176 -13.56 10.74 10.17
N ALA A 177 -12.84 11.79 10.55
CA ALA A 177 -11.39 11.69 10.73
C ALA A 177 -11.08 10.73 11.89
N CYS A 178 -9.94 10.03 11.81
CA CYS A 178 -9.39 9.32 12.96
C CYS A 178 -9.06 10.30 14.09
N GLU A 179 -9.18 9.87 15.34
CA GLU A 179 -8.64 10.63 16.47
C GLU A 179 -7.11 10.63 16.39
N GLU A 180 -6.49 11.82 16.46
CA GLU A 180 -5.04 11.94 16.63
C GLU A 180 -4.67 11.36 18.01
N ARG A 181 -3.74 10.39 18.02
CA ARG A 181 -3.17 9.82 19.25
C ARG A 181 -1.80 10.41 19.51
#